data_AF-A0A662I3Z9-F1
#
_entry.id   AF-A0A662I3Z9-F1
#
_cell.length_a   1.000
_cell.length_b   1.000
_cell.length_c   1.000
_cell.angle_alpha   90.00
_cell.angle_beta   90.00
_cell.angle_gamma   90.00
#
_symmetry.space_group_name_H-M   'P 1'
#
loop_
_entity.id
_entity.type
_entity.pdbx_description
1 polymer ?
#
loop_
_entity_poly.entity_id
_entity_poly.type
_entity_poly.pdbx_seq_one_letter_code
_entity_poly.pdbx_strand_id
1 'polypeptide(L)'
;MQILLLVTFIALINYIISYNLWIHTDTLHNALILMFIILFIELLFSSILMAIIVEYVKEEELYLKTSIKRCVARIAPKFLDYLIIGFTGSIALFTIILSPLYFLGLASNVIAGYSGFDAIYEGAKRFHRDFSKYFVRIVPDVILALLILIMFTYASLYVSEPFSPKILFSTGSFLSWLLLSKTTIKTSREYLYHGLKICVYCSREIPIASRECRWCKAKLK
;
A
#
# COMPACT_ATOMS: atom_id res chain seq x y z
N MET A 1 -16.43 11.66 -2.89
CA MET A 1 -15.78 12.80 -2.21
C MET A 1 -14.92 12.38 -1.01
N GLN A 2 -15.42 11.53 -0.10
CA GLN A 2 -14.68 11.11 1.09
C GLN A 2 -13.40 10.29 0.80
N ILE A 3 -13.40 9.43 -0.23
CA ILE A 3 -12.19 8.68 -0.61
C ILE A 3 -11.06 9.59 -1.09
N LEU A 4 -11.39 10.65 -1.84
CA LEU A 4 -10.41 11.64 -2.30
C LEU A 4 -9.79 12.36 -1.11
N LEU A 5 -10.60 12.77 -0.13
CA LEU A 5 -10.13 13.39 1.12
C LEU A 5 -9.16 12.46 1.87
N LEU A 6 -9.48 11.16 1.95
CA LEU A 6 -8.63 10.18 2.62
C LEU A 6 -7.29 9.99 1.89
N VAL A 7 -7.31 9.91 0.56
CA VAL A 7 -6.11 9.83 -0.28
C VAL A 7 -5.23 11.07 -0.11
N THR A 8 -5.82 12.27 -0.17
CA THR A 8 -5.07 13.51 0.04
C THR A 8 -4.54 13.63 1.46
N PHE A 9 -5.26 13.13 2.46
CA PHE A 9 -4.82 13.12 3.85
C PHE A 9 -3.60 12.21 4.05
N ILE A 10 -3.59 11.03 3.43
CA ILE A 10 -2.43 10.12 3.46
C ILE A 10 -1.23 10.76 2.76
N ALA A 11 -1.43 11.35 1.58
CA ALA A 11 -0.35 12.06 0.89
C ALA A 11 0.19 13.23 1.74
N LEU A 12 -0.67 13.96 2.44
CA LEU A 12 -0.28 15.05 3.35
C LEU A 12 0.52 14.54 4.56
N ILE A 13 0.14 13.41 5.16
CA ILE A 13 0.90 12.81 6.26
C ILE A 13 2.31 12.46 5.80
N ASN A 14 2.44 11.82 4.63
CA ASN A 14 3.75 11.46 4.09
C ASN A 14 4.56 12.69 3.68
N TYR A 15 3.92 13.74 3.16
CA TYR A 15 4.56 15.05 2.97
C TYR A 15 5.17 15.56 4.29
N ILE A 16 4.42 15.54 5.39
CA ILE A 16 4.89 16.02 6.70
C ILE A 16 6.04 15.14 7.22
N ILE A 17 5.95 13.82 7.09
CA ILE A 17 7.02 12.88 7.47
C ILE A 17 8.28 13.21 6.67
N SER A 18 8.18 13.25 5.34
CA SER A 18 9.27 13.59 4.43
C SER A 18 9.89 14.96 4.72
N TYR A 19 9.06 15.98 4.96
CA TYR A 19 9.55 17.33 5.25
C TYR A 19 10.40 17.39 6.52
N ASN A 20 9.99 16.66 7.57
CA ASN A 20 10.72 16.63 8.84
C ASN A 20 11.98 15.77 8.77
N LEU A 21 11.94 14.66 8.04
CA LEU A 21 13.06 13.71 7.95
C LEU A 21 14.09 14.06 6.87
N TRP A 22 13.73 14.82 5.83
CA TRP A 22 14.67 15.20 4.79
C TRP A 22 15.73 16.16 5.34
N ILE A 23 16.99 15.81 5.07
CA ILE A 23 18.17 16.61 5.40
C ILE A 23 18.94 16.78 4.09
N HIS A 24 19.50 17.97 3.86
CA HIS A 24 20.32 18.21 2.69
C HIS A 24 21.53 17.27 2.69
N THR A 25 21.86 16.71 1.53
CA THR A 25 22.95 15.77 1.36
C THR A 25 23.84 16.23 0.21
N ASP A 26 25.15 16.05 0.34
CA ASP A 26 26.12 16.59 -0.63
C ASP A 26 26.24 15.72 -1.89
N THR A 27 25.73 14.49 -1.87
CA THR A 27 25.85 13.53 -2.98
C THR A 27 24.53 12.85 -3.30
N LEU A 28 24.32 12.54 -4.58
CA LEU A 28 23.14 11.79 -5.04
C LEU A 28 23.04 10.42 -4.38
N HIS A 29 24.16 9.75 -4.12
CA HIS A 29 24.17 8.45 -3.46
C HIS A 29 23.57 8.53 -2.04
N ASN A 30 24.01 9.51 -1.25
CA ASN A 30 23.48 9.73 0.10
C ASN A 30 22.01 10.16 0.07
N ALA A 31 21.63 10.99 -0.91
CA ALA A 31 20.24 11.41 -1.11
C ALA A 31 19.31 10.22 -1.40
N LEU A 32 19.75 9.29 -2.26
CA LEU A 32 18.98 8.10 -2.60
C LEU A 32 18.87 7.16 -1.39
N ILE A 33 19.93 6.95 -0.62
CA ILE A 33 19.88 6.17 0.62
C ILE A 33 18.87 6.79 1.60
N LEU A 34 18.93 8.10 1.81
CA LEU A 34 18.00 8.79 2.69
C LEU A 34 16.55 8.70 2.18
N MET A 35 16.33 8.88 0.88
CA MET A 35 15.03 8.66 0.23
C MET A 35 14.50 7.24 0.53
N PHE A 36 15.34 6.22 0.40
CA PHE A 36 14.94 4.83 0.68
C PHE A 36 14.56 4.62 2.15
N ILE A 37 15.33 5.17 3.09
CA ILE A 37 15.03 5.09 4.52
C ILE A 37 13.70 5.78 4.83
N ILE A 38 13.47 6.98 4.27
CA ILE A 38 12.21 7.71 4.48
C ILE A 38 11.04 6.95 3.87
N LEU A 39 11.15 6.44 2.65
CA LEU A 39 10.10 5.64 2.01
C LEU A 39 9.78 4.36 2.81
N PHE A 40 10.78 3.73 3.42
CA PHE A 40 10.57 2.59 4.32
C PHE A 40 9.75 3.00 5.56
N ILE A 41 10.10 4.11 6.20
CA ILE A 41 9.36 4.66 7.35
C ILE A 41 7.93 4.99 6.96
N GLU A 42 7.75 5.72 5.86
CA GLU A 42 6.45 6.09 5.32
C GLU A 42 5.57 4.86 5.06
N LEU A 43 6.10 3.81 4.42
CA LEU A 43 5.36 2.57 4.18
C LEU A 43 4.93 1.87 5.46
N LEU A 44 5.80 1.84 6.47
CA LEU A 44 5.50 1.21 7.76
C LEU A 44 4.33 1.90 8.47
N PHE A 45 4.33 3.23 8.52
CA PHE A 45 3.26 4.00 9.18
C PHE A 45 2.00 4.11 8.32
N SER A 46 2.16 4.39 7.03
CA SER A 46 1.03 4.64 6.13
C SER A 46 0.28 3.38 5.74
N SER A 47 0.83 2.18 5.94
CA SER A 47 0.09 0.92 5.70
C SER A 47 -1.20 0.81 6.50
N ILE A 48 -1.25 1.35 7.72
CA ILE A 48 -2.47 1.42 8.52
C ILE A 48 -3.50 2.31 7.84
N LEU A 49 -3.08 3.46 7.31
CA LEU A 49 -3.97 4.40 6.62
C LEU A 49 -4.44 3.85 5.27
N MET A 50 -3.56 3.16 4.56
CA MET A 50 -3.90 2.45 3.32
C MET A 50 -4.91 1.34 3.57
N ALA A 51 -4.84 0.65 4.70
CA ALA A 51 -5.87 -0.32 5.10
C ALA A 51 -7.24 0.34 5.34
N ILE A 52 -7.28 1.58 5.86
CA ILE A 52 -8.53 2.36 5.97
C ILE A 52 -9.11 2.65 4.58
N ILE A 53 -8.27 3.01 3.59
CA ILE A 53 -8.73 3.15 2.18
C ILE A 53 -9.36 1.84 1.71
N VAL A 54 -8.68 0.71 1.91
CA VAL A 54 -9.15 -0.60 1.43
C VAL A 54 -10.50 -0.95 2.06
N GLU A 55 -10.68 -0.74 3.36
CA GLU A 55 -11.93 -1.00 4.06
C GLU A 55 -13.04 -0.05 3.59
N TYR A 56 -12.71 1.21 3.33
CA TYR A 56 -13.67 2.17 2.77
C TYR A 56 -14.14 1.75 1.38
N VAL A 57 -13.21 1.37 0.49
CA VAL A 57 -13.52 0.87 -0.86
C VAL A 57 -14.41 -0.37 -0.78
N LYS A 58 -14.08 -1.32 0.10
CA LYS A 58 -14.89 -2.51 0.32
C LYS A 58 -16.32 -2.20 0.72
N GLU A 59 -16.53 -1.31 1.69
CA GLU A 59 -17.88 -0.94 2.11
C GLU A 59 -18.64 -0.19 1.02
N GLU A 60 -17.96 0.67 0.25
CA GLU A 60 -18.53 1.41 -0.88
C GLU A 60 -19.01 0.46 -1.99
N GLU A 61 -18.18 -0.51 -2.39
CA GLU A 61 -18.51 -1.51 -3.41
C GLU A 61 -19.61 -2.49 -2.95
N LEU A 62 -19.76 -2.70 -1.64
CA LEU A 62 -20.85 -3.49 -1.06
C LEU A 62 -22.13 -2.68 -0.81
N TYR A 63 -22.19 -1.42 -1.27
CA TYR A 63 -23.31 -0.50 -1.05
C TYR A 63 -23.69 -0.30 0.43
N LEU A 64 -22.71 -0.44 1.33
CA LEU A 64 -22.90 -0.26 2.76
C LEU A 64 -22.62 1.20 3.13
N LYS A 65 -23.61 1.86 3.74
CA LYS A 65 -23.46 3.23 4.23
C LYS A 65 -22.49 3.24 5.42
N THR A 66 -21.22 3.51 5.15
CA THR A 66 -20.15 3.52 6.15
C THR A 66 -19.65 4.94 6.43
N SER A 67 -18.97 5.09 7.57
CA SER A 67 -18.25 6.32 7.91
C SER A 67 -16.78 6.01 8.16
N ILE A 68 -15.89 6.97 7.91
CA ILE A 68 -14.44 6.80 8.15
C ILE A 68 -14.17 6.33 9.58
N LYS A 69 -14.93 6.83 10.57
CA LYS A 69 -14.85 6.40 11.97
C LYS A 69 -15.08 4.89 12.15
N ARG A 70 -16.03 4.30 11.41
CA ARG A 70 -16.28 2.85 11.45
C ARG A 70 -15.14 2.07 10.79
N CYS A 71 -14.61 2.56 9.66
CA CYS A 71 -13.44 1.96 9.02
C CYS A 71 -12.25 1.93 9.97
N VAL A 72 -11.93 3.06 10.62
CA VAL A 72 -10.87 3.15 11.63
C VAL A 72 -11.08 2.15 12.76
N ALA A 73 -12.29 2.03 13.30
CA ALA A 73 -12.59 1.10 14.39
C ALA A 73 -12.41 -0.39 14.01
N ARG A 74 -12.60 -0.75 12.73
CA ARG A 74 -12.35 -2.12 12.24
C ARG A 74 -10.89 -2.41 11.94
N ILE A 75 -10.14 -1.38 11.53
CA ILE A 75 -8.72 -1.48 11.20
C ILE A 75 -7.83 -1.43 12.45
N ALA A 76 -8.12 -0.54 13.40
CA ALA A 76 -7.27 -0.33 14.58
C ALA A 76 -6.89 -1.62 15.37
N PRO A 77 -7.79 -2.60 15.57
CA PRO A 77 -7.44 -3.84 16.26
C PRO A 77 -6.39 -4.70 15.55
N LYS A 78 -6.23 -4.53 14.23
CA LYS A 78 -5.28 -5.28 13.38
C LYS A 78 -3.99 -4.50 13.11
N PHE A 79 -3.65 -3.49 13.92
CA PHE A 79 -2.51 -2.61 13.63
C PHE A 79 -1.18 -3.37 13.40
N LEU A 80 -0.94 -4.44 14.17
CA LEU A 80 0.26 -5.27 14.01
C LEU A 80 0.32 -5.95 12.64
N ASP A 81 -0.81 -6.40 12.10
CA ASP A 81 -0.86 -7.00 10.76
C ASP A 81 -0.40 -5.99 9.71
N TYR A 82 -0.84 -4.74 9.81
CA TYR A 82 -0.46 -3.69 8.86
C TYR A 82 1.00 -3.27 9.00
N LEU A 83 1.59 -3.35 10.19
CA LEU A 83 3.03 -3.16 10.37
C LEU A 83 3.82 -4.28 9.68
N ILE A 84 3.39 -5.54 9.82
CA ILE A 84 4.03 -6.68 9.13
C ILE A 84 3.89 -6.54 7.60
N ILE A 85 2.70 -6.17 7.11
CA ILE A 85 2.45 -5.93 5.68
C ILE A 85 3.28 -4.73 5.19
N GLY A 86 3.39 -3.66 5.98
CA GLY A 86 4.21 -2.49 5.63
C GLY A 86 5.70 -2.82 5.57
N PHE A 87 6.20 -3.62 6.52
CA PHE A 87 7.59 -4.07 6.56
C PHE A 87 7.93 -4.99 5.38
N THR A 88 7.10 -5.98 5.10
CA THR A 88 7.33 -6.90 3.96
C THR A 88 7.08 -6.20 2.63
N GLY A 89 6.10 -5.31 2.58
CA GLY A 89 5.75 -4.49 1.43
C GLY A 89 6.84 -3.50 1.04
N SER A 90 7.55 -2.90 2.00
CA SER A 90 8.67 -2.00 1.68
C SER A 90 9.80 -2.74 0.99
N ILE A 91 10.17 -3.92 1.48
CA ILE A 91 11.15 -4.80 0.81
C ILE A 91 10.68 -5.17 -0.61
N ALA A 92 9.39 -5.49 -0.77
CA ALA A 92 8.80 -5.88 -2.05
C ALA A 92 8.71 -4.70 -3.06
N LEU A 93 8.43 -3.49 -2.59
CA LEU A 93 8.37 -2.28 -3.42
C LEU A 93 9.73 -1.93 -4.03
N PHE A 94 10.82 -2.17 -3.30
CA PHE A 94 12.18 -1.97 -3.82
C PHE A 94 12.58 -2.97 -4.90
N THR A 95 11.92 -4.13 -4.95
CA THR A 95 12.17 -5.17 -5.95
C THR A 95 11.17 -5.11 -7.11
N ILE A 96 10.50 -3.96 -7.34
CA ILE A 96 9.54 -3.55 -8.41
C ILE A 96 8.60 -4.66 -8.91
N ILE A 97 9.15 -5.73 -9.49
CA ILE A 97 8.50 -7.00 -9.83
C ILE A 97 7.65 -7.54 -8.66
N LEU A 98 8.13 -7.44 -7.42
CA LEU A 98 7.41 -7.91 -6.24
C LEU A 98 6.49 -6.86 -5.61
N SER A 99 6.47 -5.63 -6.12
CA SER A 99 5.63 -4.55 -5.56
C SER A 99 4.13 -4.88 -5.44
N PRO A 100 3.52 -5.73 -6.31
CA PRO A 100 2.14 -6.18 -6.12
C PRO A 100 1.85 -6.86 -4.79
N LEU A 101 2.84 -7.47 -4.14
CA LEU A 101 2.67 -8.15 -2.86
C LEU A 101 2.18 -7.21 -1.75
N TYR A 102 2.62 -5.95 -1.77
CA TYR A 102 2.18 -4.96 -0.78
C TYR A 102 0.67 -4.71 -0.88
N PHE A 103 0.20 -4.39 -2.08
CA PHE A 103 -1.20 -4.05 -2.35
C PHE A 103 -2.12 -5.26 -2.18
N LEU A 104 -1.68 -6.43 -2.64
CA LEU A 104 -2.43 -7.67 -2.48
C LEU A 104 -2.44 -8.16 -1.03
N GLY A 105 -1.37 -7.96 -0.27
CA GLY A 105 -1.33 -8.26 1.17
C GLY A 105 -2.34 -7.42 1.95
N LEU A 106 -2.41 -6.11 1.67
CA LEU A 106 -3.43 -5.22 2.25
C LEU A 106 -4.85 -5.66 1.87
N ALA A 107 -5.09 -5.92 0.59
CA ALA A 107 -6.39 -6.39 0.10
C ALA A 107 -6.78 -7.73 0.78
N SER A 108 -5.84 -8.67 0.87
CA SER A 108 -6.07 -9.97 1.49
C SER A 108 -6.42 -9.85 2.97
N ASN A 109 -5.73 -8.97 3.71
CA ASN A 109 -6.03 -8.78 5.13
C ASN A 109 -7.42 -8.15 5.37
N VAL A 110 -7.76 -7.11 4.60
CA VAL A 110 -8.95 -6.30 4.82
C VAL A 110 -10.20 -6.91 4.19
N ILE A 111 -10.07 -7.45 2.98
CA ILE A 111 -11.19 -8.03 2.21
C ILE A 111 -11.35 -9.51 2.54
N ALA A 112 -10.29 -10.30 2.46
CA ALA A 112 -10.36 -11.76 2.67
C ALA A 112 -10.25 -12.19 4.14
N GLY A 113 -9.81 -11.30 5.04
CA GLY A 113 -9.80 -11.49 6.49
C GLY A 113 -8.49 -12.04 7.07
N TYR A 114 -7.57 -12.52 6.23
CA TYR A 114 -6.33 -13.15 6.64
C TYR A 114 -5.47 -12.25 7.55
N SER A 115 -4.85 -12.81 8.57
CA SER A 115 -4.01 -12.05 9.53
C SER A 115 -2.52 -12.26 9.29
N GLY A 116 -1.70 -11.24 9.57
CA GLY A 116 -0.25 -11.29 9.49
C GLY A 116 0.30 -11.88 8.19
N PHE A 117 1.19 -12.87 8.31
CA PHE A 117 1.85 -13.52 7.17
C PHE A 117 0.90 -14.29 6.24
N ASP A 118 -0.24 -14.78 6.75
CA ASP A 118 -1.21 -15.47 5.90
C ASP A 118 -1.78 -14.53 4.82
N ALA A 119 -1.94 -13.24 5.14
CA ALA A 119 -2.43 -12.25 4.17
C ALA A 119 -1.41 -12.00 3.06
N ILE A 120 -0.13 -11.89 3.43
CA ILE A 120 0.97 -11.72 2.47
C ILE A 120 1.11 -12.96 1.60
N TYR A 121 0.99 -14.15 2.21
CA TYR A 121 1.12 -15.41 1.49
C TYR A 121 -0.05 -15.67 0.53
N GLU A 122 -1.28 -15.33 0.92
CA GLU A 122 -2.42 -15.35 -0.01
C GLU A 122 -2.23 -14.34 -1.13
N GLY A 123 -1.78 -13.11 -0.81
CA GLY A 123 -1.42 -12.10 -1.80
C GLY A 123 -0.37 -12.59 -2.79
N ALA A 124 0.64 -13.32 -2.32
CA ALA A 124 1.67 -13.93 -3.17
C ALA A 124 1.11 -15.04 -4.06
N LYS A 125 0.26 -15.92 -3.52
CA LYS A 125 -0.41 -16.95 -4.32
C LYS A 125 -1.31 -16.34 -5.39
N ARG A 126 -2.03 -15.28 -5.04
CA ARG A 126 -2.89 -14.53 -5.96
C ARG A 126 -2.06 -13.91 -7.06
N PHE A 127 -0.98 -13.23 -6.69
CA PHE A 127 -0.07 -12.62 -7.64
C PHE A 127 0.51 -13.67 -8.58
N HIS A 128 0.93 -14.83 -8.08
CA HIS A 128 1.48 -15.89 -8.92
C HIS A 128 0.44 -16.47 -9.89
N ARG A 129 -0.80 -16.71 -9.42
CA ARG A 129 -1.87 -17.26 -10.26
C ARG A 129 -2.30 -16.30 -11.37
N ASP A 130 -2.43 -15.02 -11.05
CA ASP A 130 -2.93 -13.98 -11.96
C ASP A 130 -1.83 -12.96 -12.28
N PHE A 131 -0.61 -13.45 -12.52
CA PHE A 131 0.60 -12.62 -12.64
C PHE A 131 0.44 -11.48 -13.63
N SER A 132 0.10 -11.80 -14.88
CA SER A 132 -0.03 -10.79 -15.94
C SER A 132 -1.04 -9.70 -15.60
N LYS A 133 -2.14 -10.07 -14.94
CA LYS A 133 -3.23 -9.16 -14.58
C LYS A 133 -2.80 -8.14 -13.52
N TYR A 134 -2.21 -8.63 -12.42
CA TYR A 134 -1.78 -7.76 -11.33
C TYR A 134 -0.49 -7.02 -11.64
N PHE A 135 0.43 -7.64 -12.37
CA PHE A 135 1.67 -7.01 -12.81
C PHE A 135 1.38 -5.79 -13.69
N VAL A 136 0.61 -5.95 -14.78
CA VAL A 136 0.29 -4.86 -15.72
C VAL A 136 -0.51 -3.74 -15.06
N ARG A 137 -1.32 -4.06 -14.04
CA ARG A 137 -2.14 -3.06 -13.36
C ARG A 137 -1.40 -2.27 -12.29
N ILE A 138 -0.50 -2.91 -11.54
CA ILE A 138 0.14 -2.33 -10.34
C ILE A 138 1.52 -1.75 -10.68
N VAL A 139 2.35 -2.53 -11.36
CA VAL A 139 3.77 -2.21 -11.54
C VAL A 139 4.00 -0.89 -12.28
N PRO A 140 3.25 -0.52 -13.34
CA PRO A 140 3.44 0.78 -13.99
C PRO A 140 3.19 1.98 -13.09
N ASP A 141 2.13 1.95 -12.26
CA ASP A 141 1.81 3.04 -11.34
C ASP A 141 2.89 3.12 -10.23
N VAL A 142 3.46 1.99 -9.79
CA VAL A 142 4.58 1.95 -8.83
C VAL A 142 5.88 2.50 -9.44
N ILE A 143 6.22 2.10 -10.66
CA ILE A 143 7.39 2.64 -11.37
C ILE A 143 7.26 4.15 -11.49
N LEU A 144 6.09 4.65 -11.89
CA LEU A 144 5.85 6.09 -11.99
C LEU A 144 6.01 6.80 -10.63
N ALA A 145 5.50 6.22 -9.54
CA ALA A 145 5.64 6.76 -8.19
C ALA A 145 7.11 6.85 -7.75
N LEU A 146 7.90 5.80 -8.00
CA LEU A 146 9.33 5.77 -7.71
C LEU A 146 10.11 6.75 -8.59
N LEU A 147 9.79 6.85 -9.88
CA LEU A 147 10.42 7.81 -10.78
C LEU A 147 10.18 9.26 -10.34
N ILE A 148 8.95 9.58 -9.93
CA ILE A 148 8.64 10.90 -9.35
C ILE A 148 9.51 11.14 -8.12
N LEU A 149 9.57 10.18 -7.19
CA LEU A 149 10.35 10.34 -5.97
C LEU A 149 11.85 10.54 -6.26
N ILE A 150 12.41 9.78 -7.19
CA ILE A 150 13.81 9.90 -7.64
C ILE A 150 14.06 11.27 -8.30
N MET A 151 13.16 11.71 -9.18
CA MET A 151 13.28 13.01 -9.85
C MET A 151 13.27 14.17 -8.86
N PHE A 152 12.37 14.15 -7.87
CA PHE A 152 12.31 15.19 -6.84
C PHE A 152 13.48 15.08 -5.83
N THR A 153 13.99 13.88 -5.57
CA THR A 153 15.23 13.66 -4.81
C THR A 153 16.41 14.32 -5.53
N TYR A 154 16.56 14.04 -6.83
CA TYR A 154 17.59 14.67 -7.65
C TYR A 154 17.43 16.19 -7.66
N ALA A 155 16.22 16.70 -7.93
CA ALA A 155 15.95 18.13 -7.94
C ALA A 155 16.32 18.80 -6.61
N SER A 156 16.02 18.16 -5.47
CA SER A 156 16.32 18.72 -4.14
C SER A 156 17.81 19.01 -3.89
N LEU A 157 18.72 18.39 -4.65
CA LEU A 157 20.17 18.62 -4.55
C LEU A 157 20.63 19.91 -5.22
N TYR A 158 19.93 20.35 -6.27
CA TYR A 158 20.37 21.42 -7.16
C TYR A 158 19.57 22.71 -6.98
N VAL A 159 18.92 22.87 -5.84
CA VAL A 159 18.01 23.98 -5.61
C VAL A 159 18.73 25.16 -4.97
N SER A 160 18.72 26.27 -5.69
CA SER A 160 18.97 27.61 -5.15
C SER A 160 17.66 28.27 -4.69
N GLU A 161 17.75 29.30 -3.85
CA GLU A 161 16.58 30.03 -3.33
C GLU A 161 15.56 30.42 -4.43
N PRO A 162 14.23 30.38 -4.15
CA PRO A 162 13.58 30.36 -2.82
C PRO A 162 13.05 29.00 -2.34
N PHE A 163 13.22 27.92 -3.10
CA PHE A 163 12.69 26.61 -2.69
C PHE A 163 13.62 25.95 -1.68
N SER A 164 13.08 25.40 -0.59
CA SER A 164 13.90 24.58 0.30
C SER A 164 14.01 23.15 -0.28
N PRO A 165 15.20 22.50 -0.20
CA PRO A 165 15.37 21.10 -0.59
C PRO A 165 14.32 20.16 0.03
N LYS A 166 13.94 20.47 1.28
CA LYS A 166 12.90 19.74 2.02
C LYS A 166 11.54 19.82 1.34
N ILE A 167 11.11 21.02 0.93
CA ILE A 167 9.82 21.21 0.25
C ILE A 167 9.76 20.35 -1.01
N LEU A 168 10.80 20.39 -1.84
CA LEU A 168 10.82 19.62 -3.09
C LEU A 168 10.75 18.12 -2.86
N PHE A 169 11.57 17.57 -1.97
CA PHE A 169 11.51 16.15 -1.65
C PHE A 169 10.12 15.76 -1.10
N SER A 170 9.57 16.56 -0.18
CA SER A 170 8.23 16.31 0.38
C SER A 170 7.12 16.39 -0.67
N THR A 171 7.23 17.27 -1.68
CA THR A 171 6.30 17.31 -2.82
C THR A 171 6.40 16.04 -3.66
N GLY A 172 7.61 15.54 -3.89
CA GLY A 172 7.83 14.24 -4.54
C GLY A 172 7.17 13.08 -3.78
N SER A 173 7.33 13.03 -2.46
CA SER A 173 6.65 12.06 -1.59
C SER A 173 5.13 12.18 -1.69
N PHE A 174 4.59 13.40 -1.59
CA PHE A 174 3.14 13.64 -1.74
C PHE A 174 2.59 13.06 -3.04
N LEU A 175 3.23 13.36 -4.18
CA LEU A 175 2.80 12.87 -5.49
C LEU A 175 2.94 11.35 -5.62
N SER A 176 4.04 10.78 -5.11
CA SER A 176 4.24 9.33 -5.05
C SER A 176 3.11 8.64 -4.27
N TRP A 177 2.75 9.17 -3.11
CA TRP A 177 1.69 8.62 -2.27
C TRP A 177 0.28 8.76 -2.86
N LEU A 178 0.01 9.79 -3.68
CA LEU A 178 -1.22 9.84 -4.47
C LEU A 178 -1.31 8.67 -5.45
N LEU A 179 -0.20 8.31 -6.12
CA LEU A 179 -0.15 7.18 -7.05
C LEU A 179 -0.29 5.85 -6.31
N LEU A 180 0.45 5.64 -5.23
CA LEU A 180 0.33 4.42 -4.41
C LEU A 180 -1.11 4.26 -3.88
N SER A 181 -1.74 5.35 -3.44
CA SER A 181 -3.14 5.34 -3.01
C SER A 181 -4.10 4.95 -4.12
N LYS A 182 -3.93 5.52 -5.32
CA LYS A 182 -4.70 5.15 -6.52
C LYS A 182 -4.53 3.67 -6.87
N THR A 183 -3.31 3.14 -6.79
CA THR A 183 -3.00 1.73 -7.05
C THR A 183 -3.68 0.81 -6.05
N THR A 184 -3.69 1.18 -4.77
CA THR A 184 -4.43 0.45 -3.73
C THR A 184 -5.91 0.39 -4.03
N ILE A 185 -6.54 1.51 -4.39
CA ILE A 185 -7.98 1.52 -4.73
C ILE A 185 -8.28 0.59 -5.90
N LYS A 186 -7.50 0.69 -6.99
CA LYS A 186 -7.65 -0.18 -8.17
C LYS A 186 -7.49 -1.65 -7.84
N THR A 187 -6.50 -1.97 -7.00
CA THR A 187 -6.21 -3.35 -6.60
C THR A 187 -7.31 -3.91 -5.72
N SER A 188 -7.80 -3.13 -4.75
CA SER A 188 -8.89 -3.51 -3.86
C SER A 188 -10.19 -3.79 -4.62
N ARG A 189 -10.58 -2.92 -5.57
CA ARG A 189 -11.75 -3.16 -6.42
C ARG A 189 -11.63 -4.45 -7.22
N GLU A 190 -10.48 -4.66 -7.84
CA GLU A 190 -10.25 -5.88 -8.62
C GLU A 190 -10.30 -7.14 -7.76
N TYR A 191 -9.72 -7.08 -6.57
CA TYR A 191 -9.76 -8.16 -5.61
C TYR A 191 -11.20 -8.49 -5.19
N LEU A 192 -12.02 -7.47 -4.94
CA LEU A 192 -13.45 -7.64 -4.63
C LEU A 192 -14.23 -8.25 -5.79
N TYR A 193 -14.04 -7.75 -7.02
CA TYR A 193 -14.75 -8.25 -8.20
C TYR A 193 -14.38 -9.69 -8.55
N HIS A 194 -13.19 -10.16 -8.17
CA HIS A 194 -12.86 -11.57 -8.29
C HIS A 194 -13.76 -12.46 -7.38
N GLY A 195 -14.23 -11.95 -6.24
CA GLY A 195 -15.19 -12.64 -5.37
C GLY A 195 -14.69 -13.89 -4.63
N LEU A 196 -13.46 -14.32 -4.90
CA LEU A 196 -12.83 -15.51 -4.31
C LEU A 196 -11.56 -15.10 -3.56
N LYS A 197 -11.14 -15.89 -2.58
CA LYS A 197 -9.83 -15.85 -1.90
C LYS A 197 -9.13 -17.20 -2.03
N ILE A 198 -7.80 -17.22 -2.03
CA ILE A 198 -7.04 -18.47 -2.10
C ILE A 198 -6.78 -19.00 -0.69
N CYS A 199 -7.08 -20.28 -0.43
CA CYS A 199 -6.73 -20.91 0.83
C CYS A 199 -5.20 -21.01 0.97
N VAL A 200 -4.64 -20.39 2.00
CA VAL A 200 -3.19 -20.42 2.26
C VAL A 200 -2.66 -21.85 2.47
N TYR A 201 -3.45 -22.78 2.98
CA TYR A 201 -2.97 -24.15 3.26
C TYR A 201 -3.04 -25.09 2.05
N CYS A 202 -4.13 -25.05 1.27
CA CYS A 202 -4.36 -26.01 0.17
C CYS A 202 -4.45 -25.38 -1.23
N SER A 203 -4.25 -24.06 -1.35
CA SER A 203 -4.22 -23.31 -2.62
C SER A 203 -5.51 -23.37 -3.46
N ARG A 204 -6.61 -23.86 -2.88
CA ARG A 204 -7.94 -23.87 -3.50
C ARG A 204 -8.65 -22.53 -3.33
N GLU A 205 -9.48 -22.17 -4.30
CA GLU A 205 -10.28 -20.94 -4.26
C GLU A 205 -11.58 -21.16 -3.52
N ILE A 206 -11.86 -20.26 -2.59
CA ILE A 206 -13.09 -20.25 -1.81
C ILE A 206 -13.74 -18.86 -1.90
N PRO A 207 -15.05 -18.74 -1.64
CA PRO A 207 -15.69 -17.44 -1.53
C PRO A 207 -15.01 -16.57 -0.47
N ILE A 208 -14.87 -15.27 -0.73
CA ILE A 208 -14.26 -14.29 0.19
C ILE A 208 -14.92 -14.35 1.58
N ALA A 209 -16.25 -14.49 1.62
CA ALA A 209 -17.03 -14.58 2.86
C ALA A 209 -16.83 -15.88 3.67
N SER A 210 -16.16 -16.89 3.10
CA SER A 210 -16.00 -18.18 3.76
C SER A 210 -15.01 -18.11 4.93
N ARG A 211 -15.43 -18.60 6.10
CA ARG A 211 -14.60 -18.66 7.32
C ARG A 211 -13.81 -19.98 7.47
N GLU A 212 -14.02 -20.91 6.55
CA GLU A 212 -13.40 -22.24 6.60
C GLU A 212 -13.17 -22.77 5.18
N CYS A 213 -12.01 -23.38 4.95
CA CYS A 213 -11.77 -24.06 3.69
C CYS A 213 -12.58 -25.36 3.62
N ARG A 214 -13.49 -25.48 2.65
CA ARG A 214 -14.28 -26.71 2.45
C ARG A 214 -13.44 -27.97 2.19
N TRP A 215 -12.22 -27.81 1.65
CA TRP A 215 -11.33 -28.91 1.30
C TRP A 215 -10.41 -29.34 2.44
N CYS A 216 -9.65 -28.41 3.03
CA CYS A 216 -8.69 -28.76 4.09
C CYS A 216 -9.21 -28.52 5.50
N LYS A 217 -10.46 -28.03 5.67
CA LYS A 217 -11.10 -27.73 6.95
C LYS A 217 -10.36 -26.70 7.83
N ALA A 218 -9.33 -26.07 7.28
CA ALA A 218 -8.62 -25.00 7.97
C ALA A 218 -9.58 -23.83 8.19
N LYS A 219 -9.64 -23.33 9.43
CA LYS A 219 -10.34 -22.09 9.77
C LYS A 219 -9.53 -20.92 9.24
N LEU A 220 -10.18 -20.12 8.41
CA LEU A 220 -9.62 -18.94 7.79
C LEU A 220 -10.31 -17.78 8.49
N LYS A 221 -9.62 -17.25 9.51
CA LYS A 221 -10.16 -16.19 10.38
C LYS A 221 -10.56 -14.96 9.57
#